data_AF-A0A3B9QNW9-F1
#
_entry.id   AF-A0A3B9QNW9-F1
#
_cell.length_a   1.000
_cell.length_b   1.000
_cell.length_c   1.000
_cell.angle_alpha   90.00
_cell.angle_beta   90.00
_cell.angle_gamma   90.00
#
_symmetry.space_group_name_H-M   'P 1'
#
loop_
_entity.id
_entity.type
_entity.pdbx_description
1 polymer ?
#
loop_
_entity_poly.entity_id
_entity_poly.type
_entity_poly.pdbx_seq_one_letter_code
_entity_poly.pdbx_strand_id
1 'polypeptide(L)'
;MAKLPVLVALKLHAATHRVGEQDLRDAFTAMQQYASEGERRFLEVNYETHPELEYEAAGAFLLARDLHKHADESRLIHIRADVETLLADEGMSSQRELGLRFDPLLRAFRLGLEESLFNVRLQVPHLQA
;
A
#
# COMPACT_ATOMS: atom_id res chain seq x y z
N MET A 1 -20.85 -1.76 -2.21
CA MET A 1 -19.85 -0.68 -2.10
C MET A 1 -18.48 -1.31 -2.00
N ALA A 2 -17.50 -0.87 -2.81
CA ALA A 2 -16.13 -1.36 -2.69
C ALA A 2 -15.52 -0.83 -1.38
N LYS A 3 -14.81 -1.69 -0.65
CA LYS A 3 -14.12 -1.29 0.58
C LYS A 3 -12.91 -0.43 0.21
N LEU A 4 -12.60 0.56 1.05
CA LEU A 4 -11.54 1.55 0.79
C LEU A 4 -10.20 0.93 0.35
N PRO A 5 -9.71 -0.21 0.92
CA PRO A 5 -8.51 -0.87 0.41
C PRO A 5 -8.55 -1.27 -1.06
N VAL A 6 -9.69 -1.77 -1.51
CA VAL A 6 -9.87 -2.14 -2.92
C VAL A 6 -9.87 -0.91 -3.81
N LEU A 7 -10.51 0.18 -3.37
CA LEU A 7 -10.53 1.44 -4.14
C LEU A 7 -9.12 2.03 -4.29
N VAL A 8 -8.34 2.05 -3.21
CA VAL A 8 -6.94 2.54 -3.26
C VAL A 8 -6.11 1.68 -4.20
N ALA A 9 -6.22 0.34 -4.12
CA ALA A 9 -5.50 -0.56 -5.03
C ALA A 9 -5.86 -0.33 -6.51
N LEU A 10 -7.16 -0.14 -6.81
CA LEU A 10 -7.62 0.17 -8.16
C LEU A 10 -7.09 1.51 -8.67
N LYS A 11 -6.99 2.51 -7.80
CA LYS A 11 -6.46 3.84 -8.14
C LYS A 11 -4.96 3.79 -8.44
N LEU A 12 -4.18 3.04 -7.66
CA LEU A 12 -2.76 2.80 -7.93
C LEU A 12 -2.55 2.06 -9.26
N HIS A 13 -3.35 1.01 -9.50
CA HIS A 13 -3.32 0.28 -10.78
C HIS A 13 -3.72 1.16 -11.97
N ALA A 14 -4.75 2.00 -11.82
CA ALA A 14 -5.14 2.93 -12.88
C ALA A 14 -4.00 3.92 -13.19
N ALA A 15 -3.32 4.42 -12.16
CA ALA A 15 -2.21 5.34 -12.28
C ALA A 15 -0.98 4.76 -12.98
N THR A 16 -0.72 3.45 -12.89
CA THR A 16 0.37 2.80 -13.63
C THR A 16 0.07 2.67 -15.13
N HIS A 17 -1.20 2.58 -15.51
CA HIS A 17 -1.63 2.32 -16.90
C HIS A 17 -2.06 3.58 -17.64
N ARG A 18 -2.50 4.60 -16.91
CA ARG A 18 -2.89 5.90 -17.43
C ARG A 18 -2.27 6.93 -16.50
N VAL A 19 -1.49 7.86 -17.06
CA VAL A 19 -0.87 8.96 -16.29
C VAL A 19 -1.97 9.93 -15.85
N GLY A 20 -2.75 9.53 -14.85
CA GLY A 20 -3.83 10.28 -14.24
C GLY A 20 -3.39 10.75 -12.86
N GLU A 21 -2.90 11.99 -12.78
CA GLU A 21 -2.45 12.60 -11.52
C GLU A 21 -3.55 12.58 -10.43
N GLN A 22 -4.82 12.61 -10.84
CA GLN A 22 -5.95 12.55 -9.93
C GLN A 22 -6.08 11.21 -9.20
N ASP A 23 -5.85 10.08 -9.89
CA ASP A 23 -6.00 8.77 -9.28
C ASP A 23 -4.96 8.56 -8.17
N LEU A 24 -3.73 9.04 -8.40
CA LEU A 24 -2.67 9.06 -7.39
C LEU A 24 -3.03 9.94 -6.20
N ARG A 25 -3.48 11.18 -6.44
CA ARG A 25 -3.88 12.10 -5.38
C ARG A 25 -5.01 11.54 -4.51
N ASP A 26 -6.01 10.91 -5.14
CA ASP A 26 -7.11 10.24 -4.44
C ASP A 26 -6.57 9.09 -3.57
N ALA A 27 -5.70 8.24 -4.14
CA ALA A 27 -5.09 7.11 -3.42
C ALA A 27 -4.29 7.59 -2.20
N PHE A 28 -3.45 8.60 -2.36
CA PHE A 28 -2.61 9.11 -1.27
C PHE A 28 -3.40 9.83 -0.18
N THR A 29 -4.43 10.59 -0.57
CA THR A 29 -5.34 11.21 0.39
C THR A 29 -6.03 10.15 1.24
N ALA A 30 -6.53 9.09 0.62
CA ALA A 30 -7.11 7.95 1.33
C ALA A 30 -6.09 7.26 2.26
N MET A 31 -4.84 7.05 1.80
CA MET A 31 -3.78 6.47 2.62
C MET A 31 -3.50 7.26 3.89
N GLN A 32 -3.40 8.59 3.77
CA GLN A 32 -3.15 9.47 4.91
C GLN A 32 -4.31 9.49 5.90
N GLN A 33 -5.55 9.49 5.40
CA GLN A 33 -6.75 9.49 6.23
C GLN A 33 -6.95 8.15 6.94
N TYR A 34 -6.57 7.03 6.34
CA TYR A 34 -6.89 5.69 6.83
C TYR A 34 -6.40 5.38 8.25
N ALA A 35 -5.15 5.75 8.57
CA ALA A 35 -4.64 5.62 9.95
C ALA A 35 -5.11 6.74 10.88
N SER A 36 -5.57 7.86 10.32
CA SER A 36 -6.09 8.98 11.09
C SER A 36 -7.51 8.71 11.60
N GLU A 37 -8.20 7.75 10.99
CA GLU A 37 -9.45 7.17 11.47
C GLU A 37 -9.20 6.20 12.65
N GLY A 38 -8.80 6.75 13.80
CA GLY A 38 -8.75 6.04 15.09
C GLY A 38 -7.35 5.73 15.62
N GLU A 39 -7.28 4.80 16.56
CA GLU A 39 -6.05 4.47 17.31
C GLU A 39 -5.23 3.32 16.69
N ARG A 40 -5.67 2.81 15.52
CA ARG A 40 -5.09 1.62 14.90
C ARG A 40 -3.59 1.73 14.68
N ARG A 41 -3.08 2.89 14.25
CA ARG A 41 -1.63 3.09 14.06
C ARG A 41 -0.79 2.87 15.33
N PHE A 42 -1.39 3.00 16.52
CA PHE A 42 -0.70 2.73 17.79
C PHE A 42 -0.85 1.28 18.26
N LEU A 43 -1.96 0.63 17.91
CA LEU A 43 -2.32 -0.70 18.41
C LEU A 43 -1.91 -1.83 17.46
N GLU A 44 -1.87 -1.53 16.17
CA GLU A 44 -1.79 -2.52 15.10
C GLU A 44 -0.48 -2.46 14.31
N VAL A 45 0.31 -1.40 14.47
CA VAL A 45 1.60 -1.23 13.78
C VAL A 45 2.73 -1.43 14.77
N ASN A 46 3.59 -2.40 14.48
CA ASN A 46 4.81 -2.62 15.25
C ASN A 46 5.98 -1.90 14.58
N TYR A 47 6.35 -0.75 15.11
CA TYR A 47 7.48 0.06 14.60
C TYR A 47 8.85 -0.54 14.94
N GLU A 48 8.93 -1.48 15.89
CA GLU A 48 10.18 -2.20 16.16
C GLU A 48 10.51 -3.20 15.05
N THR A 49 9.49 -3.81 14.44
CA THR A 49 9.66 -4.74 13.31
C THR A 49 9.69 -4.05 11.95
N HIS A 50 9.24 -2.79 11.89
CA HIS A 50 9.28 -1.94 10.69
C HIS A 50 9.91 -0.58 11.01
N PRO A 51 11.21 -0.52 11.35
CA PRO A 51 11.88 0.73 11.72
C PRO A 51 11.93 1.76 10.59
N GLU A 52 11.76 1.33 9.34
CA GLU A 52 11.66 2.18 8.15
C GLU A 52 10.27 2.82 7.95
N LEU A 53 9.27 2.39 8.73
CA LEU A 53 7.90 2.90 8.60
C LEU A 53 7.74 4.20 9.38
N GLU A 54 7.52 5.29 8.65
CA GLU A 54 7.18 6.58 9.23
C GLU A 54 5.77 6.57 9.86
N TYR A 55 5.61 7.28 10.96
CA TYR A 55 4.35 7.34 11.69
C TYR A 55 3.21 7.92 10.85
N GLU A 56 3.51 8.94 10.06
CA GLU A 56 2.62 9.62 9.13
C GLU A 56 2.20 8.70 7.95
N ALA A 57 3.00 7.67 7.65
CA ALA A 57 2.74 6.72 6.58
C ALA A 57 2.05 5.42 7.05
N ALA A 58 1.83 5.26 8.35
CA ALA A 58 1.21 4.08 8.95
C ALA A 58 -0.17 3.76 8.33
N GLY A 59 -0.88 4.77 7.83
CA GLY A 59 -2.16 4.59 7.14
C GLY A 59 -2.04 3.78 5.87
N ALA A 60 -1.02 4.04 5.06
CA ALA A 60 -0.76 3.29 3.84
C ALA A 60 -0.42 1.83 4.14
N PHE A 61 0.41 1.59 5.16
CA PHE A 61 0.75 0.24 5.64
C PHE A 61 -0.50 -0.55 6.06
N LEU A 62 -1.33 0.02 6.93
CA LEU A 62 -2.56 -0.62 7.40
C LEU A 62 -3.56 -0.87 6.25
N LEU A 63 -3.62 0.04 5.28
CA LEU A 63 -4.48 -0.09 4.10
C LEU A 63 -4.10 -1.30 3.25
N ALA A 64 -2.81 -1.44 2.96
CA ALA A 64 -2.28 -2.61 2.25
C ALA A 64 -2.50 -3.89 3.06
N ARG A 65 -2.33 -3.83 4.38
CA ARG A 65 -2.63 -4.96 5.24
C ARG A 65 -4.11 -5.35 5.17
N ASP A 66 -5.04 -4.41 5.21
CA ASP A 66 -6.47 -4.74 5.11
C ASP A 66 -6.90 -5.19 3.71
N LEU A 67 -6.12 -4.88 2.67
CA LEU A 67 -6.37 -5.34 1.31
C LEU A 67 -6.33 -6.88 1.21
N HIS A 68 -5.51 -7.59 2.00
CA HIS A 68 -5.45 -9.06 1.95
C HIS A 68 -6.79 -9.71 2.27
N LYS A 69 -7.65 -9.05 3.04
CA LYS A 69 -9.00 -9.54 3.37
C LYS A 69 -9.93 -9.53 2.14
N HIS A 70 -9.51 -8.91 1.05
CA HIS A 70 -10.32 -8.61 -0.12
C HIS A 70 -9.66 -9.02 -1.45
N ALA A 71 -8.41 -9.46 -1.42
CA ALA A 71 -7.64 -9.85 -2.60
C ALA A 71 -6.88 -11.15 -2.34
N ASP A 72 -6.83 -12.02 -3.35
CA ASP A 72 -5.99 -13.22 -3.32
C ASP A 72 -4.50 -12.89 -3.54
N GLU A 73 -3.63 -13.87 -3.33
CA GLU A 73 -2.18 -13.72 -3.49
C GLU A 73 -1.80 -13.17 -4.87
N SER A 74 -2.42 -13.66 -5.95
CA SER A 74 -2.11 -13.22 -7.32
C SER A 74 -2.41 -11.74 -7.51
N ARG A 75 -3.55 -11.26 -6.99
CA ARG A 75 -3.90 -9.84 -7.03
C ARG A 75 -2.95 -9.00 -6.19
N LEU A 76 -2.60 -9.45 -4.99
CA LEU A 76 -1.64 -8.74 -4.13
C LEU A 76 -0.26 -8.61 -4.80
N ILE A 77 0.20 -9.65 -5.51
CA ILE A 77 1.44 -9.62 -6.29
C ILE A 77 1.35 -8.58 -7.42
N HIS A 78 0.25 -8.52 -8.16
CA HIS A 78 0.08 -7.52 -9.23
C HIS A 78 0.06 -6.10 -8.67
N ILE A 79 -0.66 -5.85 -7.58
CA ILE A 79 -0.68 -4.53 -6.94
C ILE A 79 0.70 -4.15 -6.40
N ARG A 80 1.48 -5.11 -5.89
CA ARG A 80 2.87 -4.84 -5.49
C ARG A 80 3.73 -4.40 -6.68
N ALA A 81 3.61 -5.08 -7.82
CA ALA A 81 4.32 -4.71 -9.03
C ALA A 81 3.91 -3.32 -9.55
N ASP A 82 2.63 -2.97 -9.43
CA ASP A 82 2.16 -1.60 -9.73
C ASP A 82 2.85 -0.58 -8.81
N VAL A 83 2.89 -0.82 -7.50
CA VAL A 83 3.56 0.07 -6.54
C VAL A 83 5.06 0.19 -6.81
N GLU A 84 5.74 -0.91 -7.14
CA GLU A 84 7.15 -0.89 -7.55
C GLU A 84 7.38 -0.06 -8.82
N THR A 85 6.45 -0.13 -9.78
CA THR A 85 6.51 0.68 -11.00
C THR A 85 6.36 2.17 -10.68
N LEU A 86 5.41 2.55 -9.80
CA LEU A 86 5.23 3.94 -9.38
C LEU A 86 6.42 4.47 -8.58
N LEU A 87 7.05 3.63 -7.75
CA LEU A 87 8.27 3.99 -7.01
C LEU A 87 9.50 4.18 -7.91
N ALA A 88 9.55 3.47 -9.04
CA ALA A 88 10.63 3.58 -10.03
C ALA A 88 10.41 4.72 -11.04
N ASP A 89 9.21 5.32 -11.08
CA ASP A 89 8.88 6.38 -12.03
C ASP A 89 9.55 7.72 -11.63
N GLU A 90 10.67 8.03 -12.28
CA GLU A 90 11.37 9.31 -12.12
C GLU A 90 10.49 10.52 -12.47
N GLY A 91 9.46 10.35 -13.30
CA GLY A 91 8.47 11.39 -13.61
C GLY A 91 7.68 11.84 -12.39
N MET A 92 7.37 10.95 -11.46
CA MET A 92 6.78 11.32 -10.16
C MET A 92 7.77 12.07 -9.28
N SER A 93 9.04 11.69 -9.32
CA SER A 93 10.11 12.37 -8.57
C SER A 93 10.37 13.79 -9.10
N SER A 94 10.15 14.01 -10.40
CA SER A 94 10.34 15.31 -11.07
C SER A 94 9.31 16.36 -10.64
N GLN A 95 8.12 15.93 -10.23
CA GLN A 95 7.15 16.75 -9.49
C GLN A 95 7.55 16.83 -8.01
N ARG A 96 8.71 17.45 -7.72
CA ARG A 96 9.41 17.45 -6.42
C ARG A 96 8.53 17.44 -5.16
N GLU A 97 7.47 18.25 -5.10
CA GLU A 97 6.57 18.29 -3.93
C GLU A 97 5.68 17.05 -3.79
N LEU A 98 5.26 16.47 -4.90
CA LEU A 98 4.44 15.26 -4.93
C LEU A 98 5.33 14.04 -4.62
N GLY A 99 6.48 13.91 -5.27
CA GLY A 99 7.42 12.80 -5.00
C GLY A 99 7.86 12.70 -3.54
N LEU A 100 8.21 13.82 -2.90
CA LEU A 100 8.62 13.85 -1.48
C LEU A 100 7.48 13.45 -0.53
N ARG A 101 6.22 13.74 -0.88
CA ARG A 101 5.06 13.39 -0.06
C ARG A 101 4.54 11.99 -0.31
N PHE A 102 4.79 11.43 -1.49
CA PHE A 102 4.17 10.19 -1.94
C PHE A 102 5.07 8.98 -1.81
N ASP A 103 6.39 9.14 -1.94
CA ASP A 103 7.35 8.05 -1.81
C ASP A 103 7.25 7.34 -0.44
N PRO A 104 7.16 8.02 0.72
CA PRO A 104 6.95 7.36 2.01
C PRO A 104 5.64 6.55 2.08
N LEU A 105 4.55 7.06 1.48
CA LEU A 105 3.26 6.38 1.45
C LEU A 105 3.30 5.11 0.58
N LEU A 106 3.91 5.19 -0.60
CA LEU A 106 4.08 4.04 -1.48
C LEU A 106 4.98 2.97 -0.85
N ARG A 107 6.06 3.37 -0.18
CA ARG A 107 6.93 2.44 0.57
C ARG A 107 6.19 1.76 1.70
N ALA A 108 5.45 2.52 2.51
CA ALA A 108 4.64 1.98 3.58
C ALA A 108 3.56 1.01 3.07
N PHE A 109 2.88 1.35 1.97
CA PHE A 109 1.92 0.46 1.31
C PHE A 109 2.59 -0.84 0.83
N ARG A 110 3.78 -0.74 0.20
CA ARG A 110 4.55 -1.91 -0.23
C ARG A 110 4.90 -2.83 0.95
N LEU A 111 5.36 -2.28 2.07
CA LEU A 111 5.65 -3.05 3.28
C LEU A 111 4.42 -3.81 3.80
N GLY A 112 3.25 -3.17 3.81
CA GLY A 112 2.00 -3.83 4.20
C GLY A 112 1.58 -4.96 3.25
N LEU A 113 1.89 -4.85 1.94
CA LEU A 113 1.70 -5.93 0.98
C LEU A 113 2.67 -7.09 1.23
N GLU A 114 3.94 -6.80 1.51
CA GLU A 114 4.95 -7.81 1.83
C GLU A 114 4.58 -8.62 3.08
N GLU A 115 4.15 -7.94 4.15
CA GLU A 115 3.65 -8.59 5.36
C GLU A 115 2.42 -9.47 5.04
N SER A 116 1.49 -8.96 4.24
CA SER A 116 0.29 -9.70 3.84
C SER A 116 0.64 -10.96 3.03
N LEU A 117 1.55 -10.86 2.07
CA LEU A 117 1.99 -11.98 1.24
C LEU A 117 2.75 -13.03 2.07
N PHE A 118 3.57 -12.59 3.02
CA PHE A 118 4.25 -13.48 3.97
C PHE A 118 3.23 -14.26 4.81
N ASN A 119 2.22 -13.58 5.35
CA ASN A 119 1.16 -14.18 6.15
C ASN A 119 0.31 -15.18 5.36
N VAL A 120 -0.02 -14.88 4.10
CA VAL A 120 -0.74 -15.81 3.21
C VAL A 120 0.05 -17.10 3.00
N ARG A 121 1.38 -16.99 2.78
CA ARG A 121 2.25 -18.16 2.58
C ARG A 121 2.39 -19.04 3.82
N LEU A 122 2.40 -18.44 5.02
CA LEU A 122 2.43 -19.20 6.27
C LEU A 122 1.11 -19.93 6.56
N GLN A 123 -0.01 -19.45 6.03
CA GLN A 123 -1.33 -20.10 6.19
C GLN A 123 -1.55 -21.28 5.24
N VAL A 124 -0.64 -21.51 4.27
CA VAL A 124 -0.68 -22.68 3.37
C VAL A 124 0.47 -23.64 3.74
N PRO A 125 0.32 -24.49 4.77
CA PRO A 125 1.27 -25.54 5.04
C PRO A 125 1.12 -26.61 3.94
N HIS A 126 2.13 -26.72 3.07
CA HIS A 126 2.41 -27.80 2.14
C HIS A 126 1.35 -28.92 2.01
N LEU A 127 0.53 -28.86 0.96
CA LEU A 127 0.18 -30.08 0.20
C LEU A 127 1.40 -30.44 -0.66
N GLN A 128 2.39 -31.05 -0.02
CA GLN A 128 3.38 -31.89 -0.70
C GLN A 128 3.27 -33.27 -0.08
N ALA A 129 2.49 -34.12 -0.74
CA ALA A 129 2.48 -35.58 -0.59
C ALA A 129 2.81 -36.17 -1.96
#